data_AF-A0A399PTQ0-F1
#
_entry.id   AF-A0A399PTQ0-F1
#
_cell.length_a   1.000
_cell.length_b   1.000
_cell.length_c   1.000
_cell.angle_alpha   90.00
_cell.angle_beta   90.00
_cell.angle_gamma   90.00
#
_symmetry.space_group_name_H-M   'P 1'
#
loop_
_entity.id
_entity.type
_entity.pdbx_description
1 polymer ?
#
loop_
_entity_poly.entity_id
_entity_poly.type
_entity_poly.pdbx_seq_one_letter_code
_entity_poly.pdbx_strand_id
1 'polypeptide(L)'
;MNYHNVISAVVRALAAETINSSGGCSVEPRVQASKLKGEISGKDAALLADCIVHKLLHAQLSPRHWNALVAKYSTHRGRKIDSIGRLVAVVKTPAPQRFTQQAVLVWAVPQQVKGIQRAVTQIKAPKHRENKEEGQWDWRNAAADADVARANKHARAVAEEKPGEMIVLADSNYDMTNWDSQGLTERTYQRWNKSIKEALESLVNEALVEAQHMLEAVGVLESEAA
;
A
#
# COMPACT_ATOMS: atom_id res chain seq x y z
N MET A 1 -27.20 -4.94 -7.68
CA MET A 1 -26.47 -4.85 -6.40
C MET A 1 -24.99 -4.84 -6.72
N ASN A 2 -24.21 -3.92 -6.14
CA ASN A 2 -22.85 -3.64 -6.64
C ASN A 2 -21.74 -4.32 -5.84
N TYR A 3 -21.96 -4.72 -4.58
CA TYR A 3 -20.92 -5.27 -3.69
C TYR A 3 -21.44 -6.46 -2.89
N HIS A 4 -20.61 -7.52 -2.81
CA HIS A 4 -20.94 -8.73 -2.07
C HIS A 4 -20.67 -8.60 -0.55
N ASN A 5 -19.66 -7.81 -0.18
CA ASN A 5 -19.36 -7.54 1.23
C ASN A 5 -18.80 -6.14 1.47
N VAL A 6 -18.84 -5.68 2.72
CA VAL A 6 -18.41 -4.33 3.14
C VAL A 6 -16.95 -4.08 2.83
N ILE A 7 -16.09 -5.08 3.04
CA ILE A 7 -14.65 -4.97 2.78
C ILE A 7 -14.40 -4.71 1.29
N SER A 8 -15.09 -5.42 0.40
CA SER A 8 -15.00 -5.24 -1.05
C SER A 8 -15.49 -3.85 -1.47
N ALA A 9 -16.48 -3.30 -0.76
CA ALA A 9 -16.96 -1.94 -0.98
C ALA A 9 -15.94 -0.89 -0.56
N VAL A 10 -15.39 -1.01 0.65
CA VAL A 10 -14.37 -0.10 1.17
C VAL A 10 -13.11 -0.15 0.32
N VAL A 11 -12.59 -1.34 0.00
CA VAL A 11 -11.37 -1.51 -0.80
C VAL A 11 -11.56 -0.92 -2.19
N ARG A 12 -12.69 -1.19 -2.85
CA ARG A 12 -12.95 -0.68 -4.20
C ARG A 12 -13.20 0.83 -4.21
N ALA A 13 -13.91 1.36 -3.22
CA ALA A 13 -14.11 2.80 -3.05
C ALA A 13 -12.79 3.55 -2.79
N LEU A 14 -11.88 2.98 -2.00
CA LEU A 14 -10.55 3.55 -1.77
C LEU A 14 -9.65 3.44 -3.00
N ALA A 15 -9.81 2.39 -3.81
CA ALA A 15 -9.08 2.24 -5.07
C ALA A 15 -9.60 3.21 -6.15
N ALA A 16 -10.91 3.40 -6.26
CA ALA A 16 -11.53 4.27 -7.26
C ALA A 16 -11.04 5.73 -7.20
N GLU A 17 -10.77 6.24 -6.01
CA GLU A 17 -10.23 7.58 -5.81
C GLU A 17 -8.80 7.77 -6.40
N THR A 18 -8.08 6.66 -6.63
CA THR A 18 -6.71 6.69 -7.19
C THR A 18 -6.68 6.55 -8.70
N ILE A 19 -7.83 6.26 -9.32
CA ILE A 19 -7.96 6.18 -10.77
C ILE A 19 -7.99 7.60 -11.32
N ASN A 20 -6.85 8.04 -11.86
CA ASN A 20 -6.78 9.26 -12.66
C ASN A 20 -6.92 8.90 -14.15
N SER A 21 -7.62 9.75 -14.91
CA SER A 21 -7.79 9.58 -16.36
C SER A 21 -6.53 9.92 -17.16
N SER A 22 -5.45 10.36 -16.51
CA SER A 22 -4.27 10.95 -17.13
C SER A 22 -3.38 9.97 -17.91
N GLY A 23 -3.62 8.65 -17.84
CA GLY A 23 -2.83 7.63 -18.56
C GLY A 23 -3.51 7.00 -19.78
N GLY A 24 -4.75 7.38 -20.11
CA GLY A 24 -5.62 6.56 -20.98
C GLY A 24 -6.46 7.28 -22.02
N CYS A 25 -6.17 8.55 -22.34
CA CYS A 25 -6.80 9.20 -23.50
C CYS A 25 -6.23 8.60 -24.80
N SER A 26 -6.75 7.43 -25.20
CA SER A 26 -6.66 6.95 -26.57
C SER A 26 -7.27 8.03 -27.47
N VAL A 27 -6.44 8.72 -28.24
CA VAL A 27 -6.89 9.69 -29.26
C VAL A 27 -7.71 8.99 -30.35
N GLU A 28 -7.53 7.68 -30.50
CA GLU A 28 -8.32 6.85 -31.39
C GLU A 28 -9.70 6.56 -30.77
N PRO A 29 -10.80 6.89 -31.47
CA PRO A 29 -12.15 6.51 -31.05
C PRO A 29 -12.27 4.99 -31.20
N ARG A 30 -11.95 4.25 -30.14
CA ARG A 30 -12.24 2.82 -30.04
C ARG A 30 -13.75 2.63 -30.01
N VAL A 31 -14.35 2.59 -31.20
CA VAL A 31 -15.67 2.10 -31.57
C VAL A 31 -16.56 1.81 -30.35
N GLN A 32 -17.10 2.88 -29.75
CA GLN A 32 -18.24 2.80 -28.83
C GLN A 32 -19.55 2.86 -29.62
N ALA A 33 -19.59 2.21 -30.80
CA ALA A 33 -20.77 2.17 -31.66
C ALA A 33 -21.96 1.42 -31.02
N SER A 34 -21.76 0.80 -29.85
CA SER A 34 -22.81 0.16 -29.05
C SER A 34 -23.10 0.87 -27.71
N LYS A 35 -22.45 1.99 -27.37
CA LYS A 35 -22.87 2.81 -26.22
C LYS A 35 -23.91 3.83 -26.70
N LEU A 36 -25.18 3.54 -26.41
CA LEU A 36 -26.29 4.48 -26.55
C LEU A 36 -25.92 5.83 -25.91
N LYS A 37 -26.29 6.92 -26.59
CA LYS A 37 -26.14 8.31 -26.13
C LYS A 37 -26.72 8.46 -24.71
N GLY A 38 -25.84 8.59 -23.71
CA GLY A 38 -26.20 9.10 -22.38
C GLY A 38 -26.32 8.08 -21.24
N GLU A 39 -26.22 6.77 -21.49
CA GLU A 39 -26.31 5.78 -20.41
C GLU A 39 -24.91 5.37 -19.92
N ILE A 40 -24.64 5.63 -18.64
CA ILE A 40 -23.40 5.19 -17.99
C ILE A 40 -23.58 3.72 -17.62
N SER A 41 -22.94 2.82 -18.36
CA SER A 41 -23.09 1.37 -18.20
C SER A 41 -21.75 0.64 -17.99
N GLY A 42 -21.84 -0.57 -17.42
CA GLY A 42 -20.68 -1.43 -17.20
C GLY A 42 -19.66 -0.84 -16.23
N LYS A 43 -18.39 -0.76 -16.66
CA LYS A 43 -17.27 -0.33 -15.82
C LYS A 43 -17.40 1.10 -15.32
N ASP A 44 -17.93 1.99 -16.16
CA ASP A 44 -18.08 3.41 -15.82
C ASP A 44 -19.15 3.58 -14.73
N ALA A 45 -20.21 2.78 -14.75
CA ALA A 45 -21.26 2.77 -13.73
C ALA A 45 -20.73 2.24 -12.38
N ALA A 46 -19.94 1.16 -12.42
CA ALA A 46 -19.29 0.61 -11.24
C ALA A 46 -18.33 1.64 -10.60
N LEU A 47 -17.52 2.32 -11.42
CA LEU A 47 -16.62 3.37 -10.95
C LEU A 47 -17.35 4.53 -10.30
N LEU A 48 -18.48 4.98 -10.88
CA LEU A 48 -19.31 6.01 -10.26
C LEU A 48 -19.87 5.56 -8.92
N ALA A 49 -20.34 4.32 -8.82
CA ALA A 49 -20.80 3.77 -7.54
C ALA A 49 -19.66 3.77 -6.51
N ASP A 50 -18.45 3.36 -6.89
CA ASP A 50 -17.28 3.37 -6.02
C ASP A 50 -16.94 4.79 -5.52
N CYS A 51 -16.99 5.79 -6.40
CA CYS A 51 -16.77 7.19 -6.06
C CYS A 51 -17.84 7.75 -5.11
N ILE A 52 -19.10 7.37 -5.30
CA ILE A 52 -20.21 7.77 -4.42
C ILE A 52 -20.03 7.13 -3.04
N VAL A 53 -19.74 5.83 -2.99
CA VAL A 53 -19.45 5.10 -1.74
C VAL A 53 -18.28 5.74 -1.01
N HIS A 54 -17.21 6.09 -1.73
CA HIS A 54 -16.07 6.79 -1.16
C HIS A 54 -16.48 8.10 -0.49
N LYS A 55 -17.20 8.96 -1.21
CA LYS A 55 -17.68 10.26 -0.70
C LYS A 55 -18.58 10.08 0.52
N LEU A 56 -19.47 9.09 0.49
CA LEU A 56 -20.38 8.80 1.59
C LEU A 56 -19.62 8.36 2.84
N LEU A 57 -18.73 7.37 2.71
CA LEU A 57 -17.93 6.88 3.83
C LEU A 57 -17.05 7.97 4.43
N HIS A 58 -16.41 8.79 3.59
CA HIS A 58 -15.58 9.91 4.05
C HIS A 58 -16.39 11.00 4.78
N ALA A 59 -17.64 11.23 4.38
CA ALA A 59 -18.49 12.25 4.98
C ALA A 59 -19.10 11.81 6.32
N GLN A 60 -19.41 10.52 6.47
CA GLN A 60 -20.16 10.00 7.60
C GLN A 60 -19.30 9.33 8.67
N LEU A 61 -18.19 8.67 8.29
CA LEU A 61 -17.31 8.04 9.28
C LEU A 61 -16.58 9.11 10.09
N SER A 62 -16.37 8.81 11.38
CA SER A 62 -15.49 9.64 12.20
C SER A 62 -14.09 9.73 11.58
N PRO A 63 -13.34 10.83 11.74
CA PRO A 63 -11.99 10.94 11.21
C PRO A 63 -11.06 9.82 11.66
N ARG A 64 -11.27 9.26 12.86
CA ARG A 64 -10.47 8.14 13.39
C ARG A 64 -10.76 6.86 12.61
N HIS A 65 -12.03 6.54 12.38
CA HIS A 65 -12.47 5.39 11.60
C HIS A 65 -12.04 5.49 10.14
N TRP A 66 -12.20 6.66 9.53
CA TRP A 66 -11.73 6.90 8.17
C TRP A 66 -10.22 6.66 8.02
N ASN A 67 -9.41 7.23 8.92
CA ASN A 67 -7.97 7.05 8.90
C ASN A 67 -7.56 5.59 9.12
N ALA A 68 -8.28 4.84 9.97
CA ALA A 68 -8.05 3.41 10.15
C ALA A 68 -8.27 2.62 8.84
N LEU A 69 -9.39 2.87 8.15
CA LEU A 69 -9.69 2.22 6.87
C LEU A 69 -8.69 2.60 5.77
N VAL A 70 -8.34 3.89 5.65
CA VAL A 70 -7.36 4.36 4.67
C VAL A 70 -5.99 3.75 4.95
N ALA A 71 -5.54 3.72 6.21
CA ALA A 71 -4.26 3.12 6.56
C ALA A 71 -4.22 1.63 6.22
N LYS A 72 -5.31 0.89 6.48
CA LYS A 72 -5.38 -0.55 6.20
C LYS A 72 -5.46 -0.85 4.70
N TYR A 73 -6.40 -0.23 4.00
CA TYR A 73 -6.84 -0.68 2.68
C TYR A 73 -6.45 0.24 1.52
N SER A 74 -6.04 1.48 1.76
CA SER A 74 -5.70 2.40 0.66
C SER A 74 -4.48 1.93 -0.13
N THR A 75 -4.54 2.14 -1.45
CA THR A 75 -3.43 1.94 -2.38
C THR A 75 -2.60 3.21 -2.61
N HIS A 76 -3.12 4.37 -2.22
CA HIS A 76 -2.45 5.66 -2.42
C HIS A 76 -1.38 5.91 -1.35
N ARG A 77 -0.09 5.93 -1.75
CA ARG A 77 1.05 6.15 -0.84
C ARG A 77 0.90 7.36 0.08
N GLY A 78 0.61 8.55 -0.48
CA GLY A 78 0.53 9.80 0.31
C GLY A 78 -0.56 9.77 1.39
N ARG A 79 -1.83 9.57 0.99
CA ARG A 79 -2.96 9.42 1.92
C ARG A 79 -2.76 8.32 2.96
N LYS A 80 -2.24 7.15 2.56
CA LYS A 80 -1.94 6.07 3.51
C LYS A 80 -0.93 6.51 4.58
N ILE A 81 0.14 7.20 4.19
CA ILE A 81 1.14 7.75 5.12
C ILE A 81 0.52 8.83 6.02
N ASP A 82 -0.31 9.73 5.48
CA ASP A 82 -0.99 10.78 6.27
C ASP A 82 -1.91 10.14 7.34
N SER A 83 -2.72 9.17 6.95
CA SER A 83 -3.60 8.44 7.87
C SER A 83 -2.82 7.65 8.92
N ILE A 84 -1.69 7.01 8.56
CA ILE A 84 -0.78 6.38 9.52
C ILE A 84 -0.28 7.41 10.55
N GLY A 85 0.17 8.59 10.11
CA GLY A 85 0.63 9.66 11.00
C GLY A 85 -0.46 10.14 11.97
N ARG A 86 -1.70 10.28 11.50
CA ARG A 86 -2.86 10.63 12.34
C ARG A 86 -3.19 9.53 13.36
N LEU A 87 -3.07 8.26 12.98
CA LEU A 87 -3.30 7.13 13.90
C LEU A 87 -2.24 7.06 14.99
N VAL A 88 -0.97 7.32 14.67
CA VAL A 88 0.13 7.34 15.67
C VAL A 88 -0.16 8.32 16.79
N ALA A 89 -0.74 9.48 16.50
CA ALA A 89 -1.09 10.49 17.51
C ALA A 89 -2.26 10.06 18.42
N VAL A 90 -3.04 9.07 18.00
CA VAL A 90 -4.29 8.66 18.64
C VAL A 90 -4.15 7.38 19.46
N VAL A 91 -3.19 6.51 19.12
CA VAL A 91 -2.96 5.24 19.82
C VAL A 91 -2.38 5.49 21.21
N LYS A 92 -3.11 5.07 22.24
CA LYS A 92 -2.65 5.10 23.64
C LYS A 92 -1.80 3.88 23.93
N THR A 93 -0.53 4.08 24.28
CA THR A 93 0.40 2.99 24.58
C THR A 93 1.55 3.50 25.46
N PRO A 94 2.09 2.65 26.36
CA PRO A 94 3.28 2.98 27.15
C PRO A 94 4.59 2.92 26.34
N ALA A 95 4.53 2.48 25.07
CA ALA A 95 5.71 2.34 24.21
C ALA A 95 6.28 3.71 23.77
N PRO A 96 7.61 3.81 23.53
CA PRO A 96 8.22 5.04 23.05
C PRO A 96 7.74 5.40 21.64
N GLN A 97 7.76 6.70 21.31
CA GLN A 97 7.16 7.22 20.06
C GLN A 97 7.72 6.58 18.78
N ARG A 98 9.02 6.30 18.73
CA ARG A 98 9.62 5.63 17.56
C ARG A 98 9.07 4.21 17.38
N PHE A 99 8.89 3.49 18.49
CA PHE A 99 8.32 2.15 18.47
C PHE A 99 6.86 2.17 18.02
N THR A 100 6.07 3.13 18.50
CA THR A 100 4.67 3.27 18.08
C THR A 100 4.56 3.58 16.60
N GLN A 101 5.36 4.51 16.09
CA GLN A 101 5.43 4.84 14.66
C GLN A 101 5.70 3.61 13.80
N GLN A 102 6.74 2.84 14.13
CA GLN A 102 7.09 1.63 13.38
C GLN A 102 6.02 0.54 13.50
N ALA A 103 5.44 0.34 14.69
CA ALA A 103 4.37 -0.63 14.90
C ALA A 103 3.12 -0.31 14.05
N VAL A 104 2.68 0.95 14.02
CA VAL A 104 1.53 1.37 13.19
C VAL A 104 1.88 1.25 11.70
N LEU A 105 3.09 1.62 11.30
CA LEU A 105 3.55 1.53 9.92
C LEU A 105 3.55 0.08 9.41
N VAL A 106 4.12 -0.85 10.18
CA VAL A 106 4.20 -2.28 9.84
C VAL A 106 2.83 -2.97 9.92
N TRP A 107 1.94 -2.50 10.79
CA TRP A 107 0.55 -2.95 10.78
C TRP A 107 -0.19 -2.54 9.50
N ALA A 108 -0.01 -1.30 9.05
CA ALA A 108 -0.66 -0.77 7.86
C ALA A 108 -0.06 -1.34 6.55
N VAL A 109 1.24 -1.65 6.55
CA VAL A 109 1.97 -2.22 5.42
C VAL A 109 2.54 -3.58 5.81
N PRO A 110 1.74 -4.67 5.70
CA PRO A 110 2.19 -5.99 6.10
C PRO A 110 3.32 -6.51 5.21
N GLN A 111 4.18 -7.35 5.78
CA GLN A 111 5.27 -7.97 5.03
C GLN A 111 4.69 -8.86 3.93
N GLN A 112 5.19 -8.69 2.71
CA GLN A 112 4.76 -9.49 1.57
C GLN A 112 5.35 -10.90 1.68
N VAL A 113 4.56 -11.86 2.17
CA VAL A 113 4.96 -13.26 2.30
C VAL A 113 5.00 -13.90 0.91
N LYS A 114 6.20 -14.01 0.33
CA LYS A 114 6.60 -14.75 -0.90
C LYS A 114 5.72 -14.59 -2.15
N GLY A 115 6.30 -14.03 -3.22
CA GLY A 115 5.72 -13.98 -4.57
C GLY A 115 5.30 -12.59 -5.07
N ILE A 116 5.18 -11.61 -4.16
CA ILE A 116 4.78 -10.22 -4.49
C ILE A 116 5.96 -9.25 -4.29
N GLN A 117 7.03 -9.67 -3.61
CA GLN A 117 8.24 -8.88 -3.55
C GLN A 117 8.85 -8.77 -4.94
N ARG A 118 8.70 -7.61 -5.56
CA ARG A 118 9.44 -7.24 -6.76
C ARG A 118 10.88 -7.04 -6.37
N ALA A 119 11.64 -8.13 -6.27
CA ALA A 119 13.08 -8.05 -6.14
C ALA A 119 13.59 -7.26 -7.35
N VAL A 120 14.24 -6.12 -7.10
CA VAL A 120 14.94 -5.38 -8.16
C VAL A 120 15.91 -6.36 -8.78
N THR A 121 15.67 -6.76 -10.02
CA THR A 121 16.52 -7.72 -10.72
C THR A 121 17.90 -7.09 -10.86
N GLN A 122 18.85 -7.56 -10.07
CA GLN A 122 20.23 -7.11 -10.17
C GLN A 122 20.90 -7.85 -11.32
N ILE A 123 21.54 -7.10 -12.20
CA ILE A 123 22.38 -7.66 -13.25
C ILE A 123 23.62 -8.23 -12.56
N LYS A 124 23.87 -9.52 -12.76
CA LYS A 124 25.07 -10.19 -12.27
C LYS A 124 26.26 -9.74 -13.10
N ALA A 125 27.38 -9.44 -12.44
CA ALA A 125 28.61 -9.07 -13.13
C ALA A 125 29.08 -10.21 -14.07
N PRO A 126 29.59 -9.88 -15.28
CA PRO A 126 30.27 -10.84 -16.14
C PRO A 126 31.43 -11.50 -15.39
N LYS A 127 31.75 -12.75 -15.73
CA LYS A 127 32.95 -13.40 -15.19
C LYS A 127 34.19 -12.60 -15.61
N HIS A 128 35.04 -12.26 -14.64
CA HIS A 128 36.31 -11.59 -14.89
C HIS A 128 37.19 -12.46 -15.78
N ARG A 129 37.95 -11.81 -16.66
CA ARG A 129 38.98 -12.50 -17.46
C ARG A 129 40.21 -12.70 -16.59
N GLU A 130 40.77 -13.90 -16.66
CA GLU A 130 42.03 -14.22 -15.99
C GLU A 130 43.20 -13.54 -16.69
N ASN A 131 44.08 -12.92 -15.90
CA ASN A 131 45.29 -12.29 -16.38
C ASN A 131 46.35 -13.35 -16.70
N LYS A 132 46.87 -13.36 -17.93
CA LYS A 132 48.07 -14.15 -18.29
C LYS A 132 49.36 -13.40 -17.96
N GLU A 133 49.29 -12.07 -17.94
CA GLU A 133 50.34 -11.13 -17.57
C GLU A 133 49.76 -10.11 -16.58
N GLU A 134 50.57 -9.61 -15.66
CA GLU A 134 50.13 -8.70 -14.59
C GLU A 134 49.46 -7.43 -15.19
N GLY A 135 48.23 -7.14 -14.78
CA GLY A 135 47.50 -5.95 -15.23
C GLY A 135 46.81 -6.03 -16.60
N GLN A 136 46.92 -7.14 -17.33
CA GLN A 136 46.47 -7.22 -18.74
C GLN A 136 44.97 -6.89 -18.94
N TRP A 137 44.10 -7.36 -18.04
CA TRP A 137 42.65 -7.19 -18.15
C TRP A 137 42.01 -6.42 -16.99
N ASP A 138 42.81 -5.92 -16.04
CA ASP A 138 42.30 -5.26 -14.83
C ASP A 138 41.45 -4.03 -15.15
N TRP A 139 41.88 -3.21 -16.11
CA TRP A 139 41.10 -2.05 -16.55
C TRP A 139 39.75 -2.43 -17.18
N ARG A 140 39.67 -3.59 -17.85
CA ARG A 140 38.42 -4.08 -18.47
C ARG A 140 37.50 -4.73 -17.45
N ASN A 141 38.05 -5.51 -16.53
CA ASN A 141 37.31 -6.11 -15.43
C ASN A 141 36.72 -5.00 -14.54
N ALA A 142 37.53 -3.98 -14.20
CA ALA A 142 37.07 -2.81 -13.45
C ALA A 142 36.01 -1.98 -14.21
N ALA A 143 36.17 -1.80 -15.53
CA ALA A 143 35.15 -1.12 -16.34
C ALA A 143 33.83 -1.90 -16.38
N ALA A 144 33.89 -3.22 -16.52
CA ALA A 144 32.70 -4.08 -16.50
C ALA A 144 31.98 -4.04 -15.14
N ASP A 145 32.74 -4.07 -14.04
CA ASP A 145 32.20 -3.93 -12.69
C ASP A 145 31.54 -2.55 -12.48
N ALA A 146 32.17 -1.48 -12.98
CA ALA A 146 31.62 -0.14 -12.90
C ALA A 146 30.32 0.03 -13.70
N ASP A 147 30.23 -0.58 -14.88
CA ASP A 147 29.01 -0.57 -15.70
C ASP A 147 27.87 -1.36 -15.04
N VAL A 148 28.17 -2.53 -14.47
CA VAL A 148 27.19 -3.32 -13.71
C VAL A 148 26.74 -2.57 -12.45
N ALA A 149 27.66 -1.94 -11.74
CA ALA A 149 27.34 -1.11 -10.57
C ALA A 149 26.43 0.06 -10.96
N ARG A 150 26.71 0.74 -12.09
CA ARG A 150 25.86 1.82 -12.60
C ARG A 150 24.48 1.33 -12.99
N ALA A 151 24.39 0.21 -13.69
CA ALA A 151 23.11 -0.37 -14.11
C ALA A 151 22.27 -0.82 -12.90
N ASN A 152 22.89 -1.45 -11.90
CA ASN A 152 22.23 -1.83 -10.65
C ASN A 152 21.81 -0.60 -9.83
N LYS A 153 22.61 0.47 -9.81
CA LYS A 153 22.26 1.74 -9.17
C LYS A 153 21.05 2.39 -9.85
N HIS A 154 21.03 2.41 -11.19
CA HIS A 154 19.88 2.91 -11.95
C HIS A 154 18.62 2.08 -11.71
N ALA A 155 18.73 0.74 -11.74
CA ALA A 155 17.61 -0.15 -11.45
C ALA A 155 17.03 0.05 -10.04
N ARG A 156 17.88 0.31 -9.04
CA ARG A 156 17.46 0.68 -7.68
C ARG A 156 16.76 2.03 -7.65
N ALA A 157 17.33 3.06 -8.27
CA ALA A 157 16.73 4.39 -8.33
C ALA A 157 15.35 4.37 -9.01
N VAL A 158 15.21 3.67 -10.14
CA VAL A 158 13.91 3.50 -10.83
C VAL A 158 12.89 2.78 -9.95
N ALA A 159 13.31 1.80 -9.15
CA ALA A 159 12.41 1.12 -8.22
C ALA A 159 12.00 2.01 -7.04
N GLU A 160 12.87 2.91 -6.59
CA GLU A 160 12.61 3.87 -5.51
C GLU A 160 11.72 5.05 -5.98
N GLU A 161 11.89 5.50 -7.22
CA GLU A 161 11.28 6.73 -7.75
C GLU A 161 9.83 6.58 -8.21
N LYS A 162 9.33 5.38 -8.55
CA LYS A 162 7.99 5.18 -9.15
C LYS A 162 6.88 5.86 -8.31
N PRO A 163 6.40 7.05 -8.72
CA PRO A 163 5.41 7.80 -7.96
C PRO A 163 4.05 7.15 -8.19
N GLY A 164 3.37 6.77 -7.11
CA GLY A 164 2.03 6.16 -7.17
C GLY A 164 1.99 4.64 -6.98
N GLU A 165 3.14 3.96 -6.83
CA GLU A 165 3.13 2.54 -6.46
C GLU A 165 2.82 2.33 -4.96
N MET A 166 2.23 1.16 -4.68
CA MET A 166 1.91 0.66 -3.35
C MET A 166 3.15 0.71 -2.44
N ILE A 167 2.98 1.11 -1.18
CA ILE A 167 4.07 1.17 -0.21
C ILE A 167 4.59 -0.26 0.04
N VAL A 168 5.88 -0.47 -0.19
CA VAL A 168 6.60 -1.70 0.17
C VAL A 168 7.73 -1.31 1.11
N LEU A 169 7.76 -1.91 2.29
CA LEU A 169 8.82 -1.68 3.28
C LEU A 169 9.93 -2.71 3.09
N ALA A 170 11.17 -2.30 3.36
CA ALA A 170 12.29 -3.23 3.45
C ALA A 170 12.13 -4.18 4.65
N ASP A 171 12.70 -5.38 4.56
CA ASP A 171 12.60 -6.41 5.61
C ASP A 171 13.10 -5.92 6.98
N SER A 172 14.11 -5.05 7.00
CA SER A 172 14.64 -4.43 8.23
C SER A 172 13.62 -3.60 9.01
N ASN A 173 12.55 -3.11 8.36
CA ASN A 173 11.49 -2.38 9.05
C ASN A 173 10.59 -3.33 9.85
N TYR A 174 10.55 -4.62 9.55
CA TYR A 174 9.75 -5.60 10.29
C TYR A 174 10.50 -6.16 11.52
N ASP A 175 11.81 -5.94 11.60
CA ASP A 175 12.63 -6.32 12.74
C ASP A 175 12.42 -5.35 13.91
N MET A 176 11.72 -5.84 14.93
CA MET A 176 11.35 -5.07 16.12
C MET A 176 12.54 -4.63 16.97
N THR A 177 13.70 -5.28 16.84
CA THR A 177 14.92 -4.89 17.56
C THR A 177 15.41 -3.50 17.12
N ASN A 178 15.09 -3.09 15.89
CA ASN A 178 15.48 -1.81 15.34
C ASN A 178 14.50 -0.66 15.64
N TRP A 179 13.36 -0.94 16.29
CA TRP A 179 12.27 0.04 16.49
C TRP A 179 12.52 1.00 17.65
N ASP A 180 13.52 0.70 18.49
CA ASP A 180 13.84 1.42 19.70
C ASP A 180 15.37 1.44 19.90
N SER A 181 15.86 2.37 20.71
CA SER A 181 17.28 2.50 21.07
C SER A 181 17.57 2.07 22.51
N GLN A 182 16.55 1.74 23.31
CA GLN A 182 16.72 1.39 24.73
C GLN A 182 17.14 -0.06 24.97
N GLY A 183 17.04 -0.94 23.97
CA GLY A 183 17.48 -2.34 24.09
C GLY A 183 16.70 -3.14 25.13
N LEU A 184 15.38 -2.93 25.21
CA LEU A 184 14.51 -3.66 26.13
C LEU A 184 14.37 -5.14 25.74
N THR A 185 13.87 -5.95 26.66
CA THR A 185 13.62 -7.38 26.42
C THR A 185 12.59 -7.59 25.31
N GLU A 186 12.80 -8.61 24.47
CA GLU A 186 11.91 -8.98 23.36
C GLU A 186 10.44 -9.14 23.78
N ARG A 187 10.19 -9.73 24.95
CA ARG A 187 8.83 -9.93 25.51
C ARG A 187 8.05 -8.63 25.66
N THR A 188 8.74 -7.55 26.04
CA THR A 188 8.13 -6.22 26.20
C THR A 188 7.73 -5.66 24.85
N TYR A 189 8.62 -5.72 23.86
CA TYR A 189 8.33 -5.30 22.49
C TYR A 189 7.16 -6.08 21.91
N GLN A 190 7.13 -7.41 22.07
CA GLN A 190 6.00 -8.24 21.60
C GLN A 190 4.68 -7.83 22.27
N ARG A 191 4.68 -7.58 23.59
CA ARG A 191 3.49 -7.15 24.32
C ARG A 191 2.98 -5.80 23.83
N TRP A 192 3.86 -4.82 23.65
CA TRP A 192 3.49 -3.50 23.13
C TRP A 192 2.96 -3.59 21.69
N ASN A 193 3.65 -4.32 20.82
CA ASN A 193 3.23 -4.50 19.43
C ASN A 193 1.85 -5.17 19.34
N LYS A 194 1.62 -6.21 20.16
CA LYS A 194 0.32 -6.88 20.24
C LYS A 194 -0.78 -5.90 20.68
N SER A 195 -0.56 -5.17 21.77
CA SER A 195 -1.55 -4.20 22.28
C SER A 195 -1.86 -3.08 21.29
N ILE A 196 -0.86 -2.57 20.58
CA ILE A 196 -1.04 -1.55 19.53
C ILE A 196 -1.86 -2.12 18.36
N LYS A 197 -1.50 -3.32 17.89
CA LYS A 197 -2.22 -3.98 16.79
C LYS A 197 -3.67 -4.28 17.15
N GLU A 198 -3.93 -4.80 18.35
CA GLU A 198 -5.29 -5.05 18.83
C GLU A 198 -6.13 -3.76 18.88
N ALA A 199 -5.56 -2.66 19.36
CA ALA A 199 -6.26 -1.37 19.36
C ALA A 199 -6.57 -0.86 17.94
N LEU A 200 -5.63 -1.03 17.00
CA LEU A 200 -5.82 -0.62 15.60
C LEU A 200 -6.84 -1.52 14.87
N GLU A 201 -6.82 -2.83 15.10
CA GLU A 201 -7.82 -3.76 14.55
C GLU A 201 -9.21 -3.49 15.13
N SER A 202 -9.33 -3.13 16.41
CA SER A 202 -10.61 -2.69 16.99
C SER A 202 -11.18 -1.48 16.26
N LEU A 203 -10.35 -0.46 16.00
CA LEU A 203 -10.78 0.72 15.24
C LEU A 203 -11.21 0.39 13.81
N VAL A 204 -10.53 -0.55 13.15
CA VAL A 204 -10.92 -1.01 11.81
C VAL A 204 -12.25 -1.78 11.87
N ASN A 205 -12.42 -2.66 12.85
CA ASN A 205 -13.66 -3.43 12.99
C ASN A 205 -14.85 -2.53 13.29
N GLU A 206 -14.71 -1.58 14.22
CA GLU A 206 -15.72 -0.56 14.51
C GLU A 206 -16.08 0.26 13.26
N ALA A 207 -15.06 0.70 12.51
CA ALA A 207 -15.26 1.41 11.25
C ALA A 207 -15.98 0.57 10.17
N LEU A 208 -15.69 -0.73 10.08
CA LEU A 208 -16.33 -1.65 9.14
C LEU A 208 -17.79 -1.92 9.53
N VAL A 209 -18.10 -2.03 10.82
CA VAL A 209 -19.48 -2.17 11.30
C VAL A 209 -20.30 -0.91 10.99
N GLU A 210 -19.74 0.28 11.25
CA GLU A 210 -20.39 1.54 10.86
C GLU A 210 -20.59 1.63 9.34
N ALA A 211 -19.55 1.31 8.56
CA ALA A 211 -19.62 1.26 7.10
C ALA A 211 -20.70 0.28 6.61
N GLN A 212 -20.83 -0.88 7.25
CA GLN A 212 -21.84 -1.87 6.91
C GLN A 212 -23.25 -1.28 7.03
N HIS A 213 -23.61 -0.76 8.20
CA HIS A 213 -24.93 -0.20 8.45
C HIS A 213 -25.26 0.94 7.47
N MET A 214 -24.29 1.79 7.14
CA MET A 214 -24.48 2.85 6.16
C MET A 214 -24.72 2.31 4.75
N LEU A 215 -23.96 1.32 4.31
CA LEU A 215 -24.07 0.78 2.95
C LEU A 215 -25.31 -0.09 2.77
N GLU A 216 -25.76 -0.78 3.82
CA GLU A 216 -27.05 -1.47 3.88
C GLU A 216 -28.20 -0.47 3.76
N ALA A 217 -28.15 0.65 4.50
CA ALA A 217 -29.18 1.69 4.44
C ALA A 217 -29.31 2.34 3.06
N VAL A 218 -28.23 2.42 2.29
CA VAL A 218 -28.22 2.94 0.91
C VAL A 218 -28.60 1.87 -0.11
N GLY A 219 -28.68 0.59 0.29
CA GLY A 219 -29.03 -0.53 -0.59
C GLY A 219 -27.93 -0.91 -1.58
N VAL A 220 -26.67 -0.67 -1.20
CA VAL A 220 -25.49 -0.89 -2.06
C VAL A 220 -24.88 -2.28 -1.84
N LEU A 221 -25.09 -2.85 -0.65
CA LEU A 221 -24.70 -4.21 -0.29
C LEU A 221 -25.80 -5.21 -0.65
N GLU A 222 -25.39 -6.38 -1.14
CA GLU A 222 -26.27 -7.55 -1.19
C GLU A 222 -26.70 -7.87 0.25
N SER A 223 -28.00 -7.76 0.54
CA SER A 223 -28.56 -8.33 1.77
C SER A 223 -28.36 -9.84 1.68
N GLU A 224 -27.67 -10.45 2.66
CA GLU A 224 -27.78 -11.89 2.87
C GLU A 224 -29.25 -12.21 3.16
N ALA A 225 -29.99 -12.54 2.10
CA ALA A 225 -31.21 -13.31 2.24
C ALA A 225 -30.76 -14.73 2.60
N ALA A 226 -30.55 -14.96 3.90
CA ALA A 226 -30.47 -16.29 4.49
C ALA A 226 -31.90 -16.83 4.71
#